data_AF-A0A8J6SUC2-F1
#
_entry.id   AF-A0A8J6SUC2-F1
#
_cell.length_a   1.000
_cell.length_b   1.000
_cell.length_c   1.000
_cell.angle_alpha   90.00
_cell.angle_beta   90.00
_cell.angle_gamma   90.00
#
_symmetry.space_group_name_H-M   'P 1'
#
loop_
_entity.id
_entity.type
_entity.pdbx_description
1 polymer ?
#
loop_
_entity_poly.entity_id
_entity_poly.type
_entity_poly.pdbx_seq_one_letter_code
_entity_poly.pdbx_strand_id
1 'polypeptide(L)'
;MRRIGVSSISRAFAVFALFICLYSFFISPETAIKTQAIYWFCVALVSAAIPYLEEVVAYVQSIKLGDIEIALKEVEKEIQRVDNKVEKLDGRLIASLGQIRQNETALSKEAREDRQKIYDESAQLLTLLPPENRINLQKRLTLNHLDKVGIDLKTLKEVLKKLGYYKGAIDQSFTLEFVEAVEKFQSENMPGQPDGIVAPVTLSKIAEFHS
;
A
#
# COMPACT_ATOMS: atom_id res chain seq x y z
N MET A 1 -47.55 -1.87 30.15
CA MET A 1 -47.81 -3.30 29.87
C MET A 1 -46.47 -4.01 29.69
N ARG A 2 -46.09 -4.91 30.60
CA ARG A 2 -44.84 -5.69 30.51
C ARG A 2 -44.96 -6.65 29.32
N ARG A 3 -44.14 -6.47 28.29
CA ARG A 3 -43.94 -7.51 27.25
C ARG A 3 -43.40 -8.74 27.97
N ILE A 4 -44.24 -9.73 28.22
CA ILE A 4 -43.77 -11.06 28.60
C ILE A 4 -42.97 -11.54 27.38
N GLY A 5 -41.64 -11.56 27.51
CA GLY A 5 -40.77 -11.97 26.42
C GLY A 5 -41.16 -13.35 25.95
N VAL A 6 -41.24 -13.56 24.64
CA VAL A 6 -41.56 -14.84 24.00
C VAL A 6 -40.69 -15.98 24.58
N SER A 7 -39.49 -15.66 25.07
CA SER A 7 -38.56 -16.55 25.78
C SER A 7 -39.06 -17.07 27.14
N SER A 8 -39.84 -16.29 27.89
CA SER A 8 -40.41 -16.73 29.18
C SER A 8 -41.55 -17.72 28.97
N ILE A 9 -42.32 -17.55 27.90
CA ILE A 9 -43.43 -18.43 27.52
C ILE A 9 -42.87 -19.77 27.00
N SER A 10 -41.83 -19.75 26.16
CA SER A 10 -41.21 -20.98 25.64
C SER A 10 -40.54 -21.81 26.74
N ARG A 11 -39.93 -21.18 27.75
CA ARG A 11 -39.39 -21.88 28.93
C ARG A 11 -40.49 -22.54 29.77
N ALA A 12 -41.57 -21.82 30.05
CA ALA A 12 -42.72 -22.37 30.77
C ALA A 12 -43.34 -23.56 30.03
N PHE A 13 -43.42 -23.48 28.70
CA PHE A 13 -43.89 -24.57 27.85
C PHE A 13 -42.94 -25.78 27.86
N ALA A 14 -41.62 -25.57 27.81
CA ALA A 14 -40.64 -26.66 27.89
C ALA A 14 -40.69 -27.40 29.24
N VAL A 15 -40.87 -26.67 30.34
CA VAL A 15 -41.07 -27.25 31.68
C VAL A 15 -42.37 -28.06 31.73
N PHE A 16 -43.45 -27.54 31.17
CA PHE A 16 -44.73 -28.25 31.09
C PHE A 16 -44.64 -29.52 30.24
N ALA A 17 -43.97 -29.45 29.07
CA ALA A 17 -43.74 -30.59 28.19
C ALA A 17 -42.85 -31.67 28.86
N LEU A 18 -41.87 -31.27 29.69
CA LEU A 18 -41.09 -32.19 30.52
C LEU A 18 -42.00 -32.96 31.48
N PHE A 19 -42.89 -32.26 32.19
CA PHE A 19 -43.83 -32.90 33.12
C PHE A 19 -44.76 -33.88 32.41
N ILE A 20 -45.28 -33.54 31.23
CA ILE A 20 -46.09 -34.46 30.42
C ILE A 20 -45.26 -35.66 29.97
N CYS A 21 -44.03 -35.45 29.51
CA CYS A 21 -43.14 -36.52 29.09
C CYS A 21 -42.85 -37.50 30.24
N LEU A 22 -42.50 -36.99 31.43
CA LEU A 22 -42.28 -37.79 32.62
C LEU A 22 -43.55 -38.53 33.06
N TYR A 23 -44.69 -37.83 33.11
CA TYR A 23 -45.99 -38.43 33.44
C TYR A 23 -46.35 -39.57 32.49
N SER A 24 -46.14 -39.40 31.19
CA SER A 24 -46.40 -40.44 30.18
C SER A 24 -45.56 -41.69 30.39
N PHE A 25 -44.34 -41.55 30.92
CA PHE A 25 -43.42 -42.67 31.10
C PHE A 25 -43.85 -43.61 32.24
N PHE A 26 -44.38 -43.04 33.33
CA PHE A 26 -44.78 -43.78 34.53
C PHE A 26 -46.22 -44.31 34.48
N ILE A 27 -47.12 -43.67 33.72
CA ILE A 27 -48.56 -43.94 33.81
C ILE A 27 -49.12 -44.55 32.53
N SER A 28 -48.55 -44.27 31.35
CA SER A 28 -49.05 -44.83 30.09
C SER A 28 -48.33 -46.14 29.73
N PRO A 29 -49.05 -47.23 29.40
CA PRO A 29 -48.44 -48.45 28.87
C PRO A 29 -48.18 -48.37 27.35
N GLU A 30 -48.75 -47.40 26.64
CA GLU A 30 -48.63 -47.28 25.19
C GLU A 30 -47.32 -46.63 24.75
N THR A 31 -46.59 -47.30 23.86
CA THR A 31 -45.30 -46.83 23.35
C THR A 31 -45.44 -45.61 22.42
N ALA A 32 -46.54 -45.51 21.67
CA ALA A 32 -46.79 -44.40 20.75
C ALA A 32 -46.93 -43.04 21.48
N ILE A 33 -47.62 -43.03 22.63
CA ILE A 33 -47.82 -41.82 23.44
C ILE A 33 -46.48 -41.35 24.04
N LYS A 34 -45.63 -42.28 24.50
CA LYS A 34 -44.29 -41.96 25.02
C LYS A 34 -43.41 -41.32 23.95
N THR A 35 -43.40 -41.88 22.74
CA THR A 35 -42.62 -41.35 21.61
C THR A 35 -43.07 -39.92 21.24
N GLN A 36 -44.37 -39.66 21.21
CA GLN A 36 -44.90 -38.32 20.95
C GLN A 36 -44.54 -37.33 22.07
N ALA A 37 -44.63 -37.74 23.34
CA ALA A 37 -44.30 -36.88 24.47
C ALA A 37 -42.80 -36.50 24.50
N ILE A 38 -41.91 -37.45 24.16
CA ILE A 38 -40.48 -37.21 23.98
C ILE A 38 -40.23 -36.22 22.83
N TYR A 39 -40.91 -36.40 21.69
CA TYR A 39 -40.79 -35.49 20.55
C TYR A 39 -41.18 -34.05 20.93
N TRP A 40 -42.35 -33.86 21.56
CA TRP A 40 -42.82 -32.54 21.98
C TRP A 40 -41.93 -31.89 23.04
N PHE A 41 -41.36 -32.68 23.96
CA PHE A 41 -40.38 -32.18 24.93
C PHE A 41 -39.10 -31.71 24.24
N CYS A 42 -38.52 -32.50 23.33
CA CYS A 42 -37.32 -32.14 22.60
C CYS A 42 -37.51 -30.87 21.75
N VAL A 43 -38.65 -30.74 21.06
CA VAL A 43 -39.01 -29.54 20.28
C VAL A 43 -39.12 -28.31 21.18
N ALA A 44 -39.77 -28.44 22.34
CA ALA A 44 -39.91 -27.35 23.30
C ALA A 44 -38.56 -26.93 23.90
N LEU A 45 -37.68 -27.90 24.18
CA LEU A 45 -36.34 -27.67 24.70
C LEU A 45 -35.46 -26.91 23.69
N VAL A 46 -35.46 -27.33 22.42
CA VAL A 46 -34.75 -26.64 21.34
C VAL A 46 -35.30 -25.21 21.19
N SER A 47 -36.62 -25.04 21.18
CA SER A 47 -37.25 -23.71 21.08
C SER A 47 -36.91 -22.79 22.26
N ALA A 48 -36.78 -23.33 23.48
CA ALA A 48 -36.34 -22.57 24.64
C ALA A 48 -34.85 -22.18 24.59
N ALA A 49 -34.03 -22.93 23.85
CA ALA A 49 -32.59 -22.69 23.69
C ALA A 49 -32.26 -21.69 22.57
N ILE A 50 -33.07 -21.60 21.50
CA ILE A 50 -32.85 -20.71 20.34
C ILE A 50 -32.48 -19.26 20.72
N PRO A 51 -33.18 -18.57 21.65
CA PRO A 51 -32.87 -17.18 21.98
C PRO A 51 -31.44 -17.00 22.54
N TYR A 52 -30.91 -17.99 23.26
CA TYR A 52 -29.56 -17.94 23.80
C TYR A 52 -28.51 -18.13 22.71
N LEU A 53 -28.80 -18.97 21.70
CA LEU A 53 -27.91 -19.15 20.55
C LEU A 53 -27.83 -17.88 19.70
N GLU A 54 -28.95 -17.19 19.48
CA GLU A 54 -28.97 -15.90 18.76
C GLU A 54 -28.18 -14.82 19.52
N GLU A 55 -28.30 -14.76 20.85
CA GLU A 55 -27.56 -13.83 21.69
C GLU A 55 -26.05 -14.11 21.68
N VAL A 56 -25.65 -15.38 21.76
CA VAL A 56 -24.25 -15.80 21.65
C VAL A 56 -23.68 -15.52 20.26
N VAL A 57 -24.43 -15.77 19.19
CA VAL A 57 -24.00 -15.47 17.82
C VAL A 57 -23.84 -13.96 17.63
N ALA A 58 -24.79 -13.15 18.11
CA ALA A 58 -24.71 -11.69 18.05
C ALA A 58 -23.52 -11.14 18.85
N TYR A 59 -23.25 -11.70 20.03
CA TYR A 59 -22.10 -11.33 20.87
C TYR A 59 -20.75 -11.70 20.23
N VAL A 60 -20.64 -12.91 19.67
CA VAL A 60 -19.41 -13.34 18.98
C VAL A 60 -19.17 -12.52 17.70
N GLN A 61 -20.22 -12.16 16.97
CA GLN A 61 -20.13 -11.32 15.79
C GLN A 61 -19.70 -9.88 16.13
N SER A 62 -20.22 -9.29 17.21
CA SER A 62 -19.85 -7.93 17.61
C SER A 62 -18.38 -7.81 18.03
N ILE A 63 -17.83 -8.82 18.72
CA ILE A 63 -16.40 -8.88 19.07
C ILE A 63 -15.55 -8.96 17.81
N LYS A 64 -15.85 -9.90 16.91
CA LYS A 64 -15.05 -10.10 15.68
C LYS A 64 -15.12 -8.91 14.73
N LEU A 65 -16.27 -8.25 14.62
CA LEU A 65 -16.45 -7.10 13.73
C LEU A 65 -15.87 -5.81 14.32
N GLY A 66 -16.02 -5.59 15.63
CA GLY A 66 -15.52 -4.38 16.29
C GLY A 66 -14.00 -4.25 16.25
N ASP A 67 -13.28 -5.33 16.55
CA ASP A 67 -11.81 -5.34 16.53
C ASP A 67 -11.27 -5.14 15.10
N ILE A 68 -11.93 -5.73 14.10
CA ILE A 68 -11.58 -5.55 12.69
C ILE A 68 -11.86 -4.13 12.22
N GLU A 69 -13.00 -3.52 12.60
CA GLU A 69 -13.33 -2.15 12.22
C GLU A 69 -12.33 -1.14 12.79
N ILE A 70 -11.90 -1.34 14.04
CA ILE A 70 -10.87 -0.52 14.68
C ILE A 70 -9.53 -0.69 13.95
N ALA A 71 -9.12 -1.92 13.67
CA ALA A 71 -7.89 -2.20 12.93
C ALA A 71 -7.92 -1.60 11.52
N LEU A 72 -9.05 -1.70 10.81
CA LEU A 72 -9.25 -1.09 9.50
C LEU A 72 -9.15 0.43 9.56
N LYS A 73 -9.77 1.09 10.55
CA LYS A 73 -9.66 2.54 10.74
C LYS A 73 -8.23 3.00 11.00
N GLU A 74 -7.45 2.24 11.76
CA GLU A 74 -6.03 2.58 11.99
C GLU A 74 -5.20 2.39 10.72
N VAL A 75 -5.45 1.32 9.95
CA VAL A 75 -4.80 1.10 8.65
C VAL A 75 -5.17 2.21 7.65
N GLU A 76 -6.44 2.58 7.53
CA GLU A 76 -6.90 3.69 6.68
C GLU A 76 -6.22 5.01 7.04
N LYS A 77 -6.06 5.29 8.33
CA LYS A 77 -5.37 6.49 8.82
C LYS A 77 -3.88 6.48 8.46
N GLU A 78 -3.21 5.33 8.57
CA GLU A 78 -1.81 5.21 8.13
C GLU A 78 -1.68 5.33 6.62
N ILE A 79 -2.59 4.75 5.83
CA ILE A 79 -2.65 4.94 4.37
C ILE A 79 -2.79 6.43 4.03
N GLN A 80 -3.75 7.12 4.63
CA GLN A 80 -3.94 8.57 4.41
C GLN A 80 -2.69 9.37 4.78
N ARG A 81 -2.02 9.01 5.88
CA ARG A 81 -0.78 9.66 6.31
C ARG A 81 0.35 9.43 5.29
N VAL A 82 0.43 8.24 4.70
CA VAL A 82 1.38 7.92 3.64
C VAL A 82 1.05 8.71 2.38
N ASP A 83 -0.22 8.74 1.96
CA ASP A 83 -0.66 9.48 0.76
C ASP A 83 -0.31 10.97 0.85
N ASN A 84 -0.59 11.60 1.99
CA ASN A 84 -0.23 13.00 2.22
C ASN A 84 1.29 13.24 2.14
N LYS A 85 2.11 12.28 2.59
CA LYS A 85 3.58 12.36 2.48
C LYS A 85 4.03 12.22 1.03
N VAL A 86 3.41 11.31 0.26
CA VAL A 86 3.69 11.10 -1.16
C VAL A 86 3.35 12.35 -1.96
N GLU A 87 2.17 12.94 -1.74
CA GLU A 87 1.75 14.18 -2.40
C GLU A 87 2.72 15.34 -2.13
N LYS A 88 3.15 15.49 -0.87
CA LYS A 88 4.15 16.51 -0.51
C LYS A 88 5.52 16.27 -1.15
N LEU A 89 5.93 15.01 -1.32
CA LEU A 89 7.17 14.66 -2.01
C LEU A 89 7.06 14.99 -3.51
N ASP A 90 5.93 14.66 -4.12
CA ASP A 90 5.67 14.93 -5.54
C ASP A 90 5.63 16.44 -5.84
N GLY A 91 4.95 17.23 -4.98
CA GLY A 91 4.94 18.68 -5.09
C GLY A 91 6.32 19.33 -4.96
N ARG A 92 7.18 18.81 -4.06
CA ARG A 92 8.58 19.28 -3.94
C ARG A 92 9.39 18.94 -5.18
N LEU A 93 9.25 17.73 -5.72
CA LEU A 93 9.93 17.30 -6.94
C LEU A 93 9.55 18.21 -8.11
N ILE A 94 8.25 18.44 -8.33
CA ILE A 94 7.74 19.31 -9.40
C ILE A 94 8.30 20.72 -9.28
N ALA A 95 8.36 21.28 -8.06
CA ALA A 95 8.95 22.60 -7.83
C ALA A 95 10.44 22.65 -8.19
N SER A 96 11.24 21.68 -7.72
CA SER A 96 12.68 21.60 -8.04
C SER A 96 12.92 21.41 -9.54
N LEU A 97 12.21 20.50 -10.19
CA LEU A 97 12.29 20.26 -11.63
C LEU A 97 11.87 21.49 -12.44
N GLY A 98 10.84 22.21 -11.98
CA GLY A 98 10.41 23.48 -12.57
C GLY A 98 11.50 24.56 -12.50
N GLN A 99 12.17 24.70 -11.37
CA GLN A 99 13.30 25.63 -11.21
C GLN A 99 14.48 25.26 -12.11
N ILE A 100 14.84 23.98 -12.19
CA ILE A 100 15.92 23.50 -13.07
C ILE A 100 15.58 23.84 -14.52
N ARG A 101 14.37 23.51 -14.98
CA ARG A 101 13.94 23.81 -16.34
C ARG A 101 13.97 25.31 -16.63
N GLN A 102 13.51 26.14 -15.70
CA GLN A 102 13.58 27.60 -15.84
C GLN A 102 15.04 28.08 -15.96
N ASN A 103 15.93 27.55 -15.15
CA ASN A 103 17.36 27.91 -15.19
C ASN A 103 18.00 27.48 -16.50
N GLU A 104 17.76 26.26 -16.99
CA GLU A 104 18.29 25.78 -18.27
C GLU A 104 17.70 26.56 -19.45
N THR A 105 16.41 26.88 -19.41
CA THR A 105 15.73 27.67 -20.47
C THR A 105 16.13 29.15 -20.47
N ALA A 106 16.65 29.67 -19.36
CA ALA A 106 17.20 31.02 -19.27
C ALA A 106 18.63 31.16 -19.85
N LEU A 107 19.37 30.05 -20.01
CA LEU A 107 20.72 30.09 -20.58
C LEU A 107 20.74 30.53 -22.05
N SER A 108 21.79 31.22 -22.45
CA SER A 108 22.06 31.48 -23.87
C SER A 108 22.31 30.17 -24.62
N LYS A 109 22.11 30.19 -25.94
CA LYS A 109 22.37 29.02 -26.80
C LYS A 109 23.83 28.56 -26.66
N GLU A 110 24.77 29.50 -26.70
CA GLU A 110 26.21 29.25 -26.52
C GLU A 110 26.50 28.60 -25.16
N ALA A 111 25.91 29.10 -24.06
CA ALA A 111 26.11 28.51 -22.73
C ALA A 111 25.58 27.08 -22.60
N ARG A 112 24.53 26.72 -23.36
CA ARG A 112 24.05 25.33 -23.43
C ARG A 112 24.98 24.45 -24.24
N GLU A 113 25.50 24.95 -25.36
CA GLU A 113 26.46 24.25 -26.21
C GLU A 113 27.77 23.97 -25.46
N ASP A 114 28.29 24.96 -24.72
CA ASP A 114 29.47 24.82 -23.87
C ASP A 114 29.26 23.77 -22.77
N ARG A 115 28.09 23.78 -22.12
CA ARG A 115 27.73 22.76 -21.13
C ARG A 115 27.63 21.38 -21.74
N GLN A 116 27.00 21.26 -22.90
CA GLN A 116 26.92 19.98 -23.62
C GLN A 116 28.31 19.42 -23.91
N LYS A 117 29.23 20.28 -24.35
CA LYS A 117 30.63 19.91 -24.57
C LYS A 117 31.31 19.39 -23.31
N ILE A 118 31.08 20.03 -22.16
CA ILE A 118 31.60 19.55 -20.86
C ILE A 118 31.10 18.13 -20.56
N TYR A 119 29.85 17.81 -20.90
CA TYR A 119 29.28 16.47 -20.69
C TYR A 119 29.84 15.43 -21.67
N ASP A 120 30.05 15.81 -22.93
CA ASP A 120 30.73 14.93 -23.90
C ASP A 120 32.19 14.66 -23.48
N GLU A 121 32.87 15.66 -22.92
CA GLU A 121 34.21 15.50 -22.34
C GLU A 121 34.18 14.57 -21.10
N SER A 122 33.17 14.66 -20.22
CA SER A 122 33.04 13.73 -19.10
C SER A 122 32.80 12.29 -19.55
N ALA A 123 31.99 12.08 -20.59
CA ALA A 123 31.80 10.76 -21.20
C ALA A 123 33.13 10.17 -21.68
N GLN A 124 33.94 10.96 -22.37
CA GLN A 124 35.26 10.54 -22.84
C GLN A 124 36.21 10.22 -21.67
N LEU A 125 36.23 11.04 -20.63
CA LEU A 125 37.06 10.78 -19.45
C LEU A 125 36.69 9.46 -18.75
N LEU A 126 35.41 9.11 -18.70
CA LEU A 126 34.96 7.84 -18.12
C LEU A 126 35.52 6.63 -18.87
N THR A 127 35.71 6.72 -20.19
CA THR A 127 36.30 5.62 -20.98
C THR A 127 37.74 5.31 -20.58
N LEU A 128 38.48 6.31 -20.10
CA LEU A 128 39.88 6.20 -19.70
C LEU A 128 40.05 5.66 -18.27
N LEU A 129 38.97 5.63 -17.47
CA LEU A 129 39.02 5.22 -16.07
C LEU A 129 38.79 3.70 -15.91
N PRO A 130 39.37 3.07 -14.87
CA PRO A 130 38.97 1.73 -14.44
C PRO A 130 37.48 1.68 -14.04
N PRO A 131 36.77 0.55 -14.22
CA PRO A 131 35.32 0.44 -13.94
C PRO A 131 34.90 0.90 -12.55
N GLU A 132 35.67 0.57 -11.51
CA GLU A 132 35.42 0.99 -10.13
C GLU A 132 35.52 2.51 -9.92
N ASN A 133 36.42 3.18 -10.66
CA ASN A 133 36.58 4.62 -10.59
C ASN A 133 35.47 5.35 -11.35
N ARG A 134 34.95 4.76 -12.43
CA ARG A 134 33.82 5.29 -13.19
C ARG A 134 32.59 5.43 -12.30
N ILE A 135 32.18 4.35 -11.65
CA ILE A 135 30.96 4.34 -10.81
C ILE A 135 31.10 5.29 -9.61
N ASN A 136 32.28 5.39 -9.01
CA ASN A 136 32.53 6.32 -7.92
C ASN A 136 32.46 7.79 -8.37
N LEU A 137 32.98 8.10 -9.57
CA LEU A 137 32.86 9.42 -10.17
C LEU A 137 31.41 9.77 -10.50
N GLN A 138 30.71 8.87 -11.20
CA GLN A 138 29.30 9.04 -11.56
C GLN A 138 28.42 9.25 -10.32
N LYS A 139 28.66 8.45 -9.27
CA LYS A 139 28.00 8.59 -7.97
C LYS A 139 28.24 9.97 -7.37
N ARG A 140 29.49 10.38 -7.24
CA ARG A 140 29.85 11.65 -6.61
C ARG A 140 29.24 12.85 -7.34
N LEU A 141 29.31 12.87 -8.67
CA LEU A 141 28.79 13.97 -9.48
C LEU A 141 27.26 14.00 -9.44
N THR A 142 26.61 12.86 -9.64
CA THR A 142 25.14 12.75 -9.57
C THR A 142 24.61 13.19 -8.21
N LEU A 143 25.16 12.67 -7.11
CA LEU A 143 24.71 13.04 -5.77
C LEU A 143 24.93 14.53 -5.45
N ASN A 144 26.01 15.13 -5.94
CA ASN A 144 26.26 16.57 -5.79
C ASN A 144 25.20 17.40 -6.54
N HIS A 145 24.86 17.01 -7.78
CA HIS A 145 23.80 17.70 -8.53
C HIS A 145 22.44 17.56 -7.86
N LEU A 146 22.11 16.37 -7.37
CA LEU A 146 20.88 16.07 -6.64
C LEU A 146 20.75 16.88 -5.34
N ASP A 147 21.81 16.97 -4.54
CA ASP A 147 21.86 17.75 -3.30
C ASP A 147 21.60 19.24 -3.55
N LYS A 148 22.23 19.81 -4.61
CA LYS A 148 22.05 21.22 -5.00
C LYS A 148 20.60 21.59 -5.34
N VAL A 149 19.79 20.62 -5.78
CA VAL A 149 18.40 20.84 -6.19
C VAL A 149 17.39 20.24 -5.22
N GLY A 150 17.87 19.64 -4.12
CA GLY A 150 17.04 19.02 -3.09
C GLY A 150 16.23 17.82 -3.56
N ILE A 151 16.74 17.04 -4.53
CA ILE A 151 16.11 15.81 -5.02
C ILE A 151 16.85 14.60 -4.46
N ASP A 152 16.14 13.67 -3.83
CA ASP A 152 16.74 12.44 -3.32
C ASP A 152 16.98 11.42 -4.45
N LEU A 153 18.03 10.60 -4.32
CA LEU A 153 18.31 9.52 -5.28
C LEU A 153 17.13 8.55 -5.43
N LYS A 154 16.39 8.28 -4.34
CA LYS A 154 15.18 7.44 -4.37
C LYS A 154 14.11 8.02 -5.28
N THR A 155 13.83 9.31 -5.14
CA THR A 155 12.85 10.02 -5.96
C THR A 155 13.24 9.98 -7.43
N LEU A 156 14.52 10.22 -7.75
CA LEU A 156 15.00 10.08 -9.13
C LEU A 156 14.83 8.66 -9.68
N LYS A 157 15.15 7.62 -8.89
CA LYS A 157 14.93 6.22 -9.27
C LYS A 157 13.46 5.91 -9.52
N GLU A 158 12.55 6.46 -8.72
CA GLU A 158 11.10 6.31 -8.92
C GLU A 158 10.66 6.94 -10.24
N VAL A 159 11.17 8.13 -10.56
CA VAL A 159 10.87 8.81 -11.83
C VAL A 159 11.39 7.99 -13.01
N LEU A 160 12.65 7.55 -12.99
CA LEU A 160 13.21 6.71 -14.05
C LEU A 160 12.45 5.37 -14.18
N LYS A 161 11.91 4.84 -13.08
CA LYS A 161 11.07 3.64 -13.10
C LYS A 161 9.70 3.90 -13.73
N LYS A 162 9.04 5.01 -13.38
CA LYS A 162 7.79 5.45 -14.03
C LYS A 162 7.97 5.68 -15.53
N LEU A 163 9.12 6.21 -15.94
CA LEU A 163 9.50 6.41 -17.35
C LEU A 163 9.92 5.10 -18.06
N GLY A 164 10.02 3.98 -17.35
CA GLY A 164 10.36 2.68 -17.93
C GLY A 164 11.85 2.39 -18.11
N TYR A 165 12.74 3.27 -17.61
CA TYR A 165 14.19 3.13 -17.71
C TYR A 165 14.81 2.30 -16.58
N TYR A 166 14.26 2.39 -15.35
CA TYR A 166 14.82 1.72 -14.17
C TYR A 166 13.92 0.59 -13.65
N LYS A 167 14.50 -0.59 -13.40
CA LYS A 167 13.76 -1.78 -12.91
C LYS A 167 14.17 -2.24 -11.51
N GLY A 168 15.29 -1.74 -11.01
CA GLY A 168 15.86 -2.10 -9.72
C GLY A 168 15.09 -1.59 -8.49
N ALA A 169 15.76 -1.73 -7.34
CA ALA A 169 15.23 -1.34 -6.04
C ALA A 169 15.23 0.19 -5.83
N ILE A 170 14.14 0.69 -5.25
CA ILE A 170 14.01 2.11 -4.85
C ILE A 170 14.63 2.29 -3.45
N ASP A 171 15.95 2.27 -3.40
CA ASP A 171 16.76 2.49 -2.20
C ASP A 171 17.76 3.66 -2.41
N GLN A 172 18.59 3.96 -1.41
CA GLN A 172 19.64 4.98 -1.55
C GLN A 172 20.95 4.42 -2.15
N SER A 173 20.94 3.21 -2.72
CA SER A 173 22.14 2.58 -3.26
C SER A 173 22.42 3.08 -4.66
N PHE A 174 23.63 3.58 -4.91
CA PHE A 174 24.06 3.95 -6.27
C PHE A 174 24.71 2.72 -6.92
N THR A 175 23.98 2.04 -7.81
CA THR A 175 24.37 0.75 -8.42
C THR A 175 24.67 0.89 -9.91
N LEU A 176 25.32 -0.12 -10.49
CA LEU A 176 25.56 -0.17 -11.94
C LEU A 176 24.24 -0.16 -12.73
N GLU A 177 23.23 -0.92 -12.29
CA GLU A 177 21.89 -0.92 -12.90
C GLU A 177 21.25 0.48 -12.94
N PHE A 178 21.51 1.30 -11.92
CA PHE A 178 21.05 2.69 -11.93
C PHE A 178 21.79 3.53 -12.98
N VAL A 179 23.11 3.37 -13.09
CA VAL A 179 23.92 4.05 -14.12
C VAL A 179 23.45 3.66 -15.52
N GLU A 180 23.25 2.38 -15.78
CA GLU A 180 22.75 1.87 -17.07
C GLU A 180 21.37 2.46 -17.41
N ALA A 181 20.48 2.62 -16.43
CA ALA A 181 19.19 3.26 -16.63
C ALA A 181 19.32 4.75 -17.00
N VAL A 182 20.27 5.46 -16.38
CA VAL A 182 20.55 6.86 -16.72
C VAL A 182 21.17 6.96 -18.12
N GLU A 183 22.14 6.13 -18.45
CA GLU A 183 22.77 6.08 -19.78
C GLU A 183 21.73 5.77 -20.88
N LYS A 184 20.80 4.86 -20.59
CA LYS A 184 19.69 4.56 -21.49
C LYS A 184 18.76 5.77 -21.65
N PHE A 185 18.39 6.43 -20.57
CA PHE A 185 17.58 7.65 -20.64
C PHE A 185 18.27 8.74 -21.47
N GLN A 186 19.56 8.98 -21.21
CA GLN A 186 20.35 9.98 -21.93
C GLN A 186 20.46 9.63 -23.41
N SER A 187 20.79 8.39 -23.76
CA SER A 187 20.95 7.98 -25.17
C SER A 187 19.66 8.08 -25.99
N GLU A 188 18.50 7.86 -25.38
CA GLU A 188 17.20 7.97 -26.08
C GLU A 188 16.66 9.40 -26.14
N ASN A 189 17.03 10.27 -25.20
CA ASN A 189 16.37 11.57 -25.03
C ASN A 189 17.29 12.80 -25.16
N MET A 190 18.61 12.61 -25.22
CA MET A 190 19.57 13.71 -25.19
C MET A 190 20.56 13.62 -26.35
N PRO A 191 21.02 14.76 -26.89
CA PRO A 191 22.17 14.76 -27.79
C PRO A 191 23.45 14.47 -27.00
N GLY A 192 24.43 13.84 -27.67
CA GLY A 192 25.75 13.57 -27.09
C GLY A 192 25.96 12.13 -26.64
N GLN A 193 27.11 11.87 -26.02
CA GLN A 193 27.42 10.53 -25.49
C GLN A 193 26.83 10.36 -24.09
N PRO A 194 26.13 9.23 -23.81
CA PRO A 194 25.62 8.96 -22.48
C PRO A 194 26.78 8.72 -21.51
N ASP A 195 26.82 9.46 -20.41
CA ASP A 195 27.86 9.39 -19.38
C ASP A 195 27.36 8.79 -18.06
N GLY A 196 26.05 8.53 -17.94
CA GLY A 196 25.43 7.99 -16.73
C GLY A 196 25.40 8.96 -15.55
N ILE A 197 25.70 10.23 -15.78
CA ILE A 197 25.73 11.29 -14.76
C ILE A 197 24.46 12.12 -14.85
N VAL A 198 23.76 12.27 -13.73
CA VAL A 198 22.53 13.07 -13.69
C VAL A 198 22.87 14.54 -13.42
N ALA A 199 23.25 15.23 -14.49
CA ALA A 199 23.54 16.65 -14.50
C ALA A 199 22.24 17.51 -14.61
N PRO A 200 22.31 18.84 -14.42
CA PRO A 200 21.13 19.72 -14.51
C PRO A 200 20.39 19.61 -15.85
N VAL A 201 21.11 19.41 -16.96
CA VAL A 201 20.49 19.20 -18.28
C VAL A 201 19.69 17.88 -18.33
N THR A 202 20.19 16.81 -17.71
CA THR A 202 19.49 15.53 -17.62
C THR A 202 18.24 15.65 -16.76
N LEU A 203 18.33 16.34 -15.61
CA LEU A 203 17.17 16.62 -14.76
C LEU A 203 16.13 17.51 -15.47
N SER A 204 16.58 18.52 -16.21
CA SER A 204 15.69 19.34 -17.04
C SER A 204 14.97 18.49 -18.09
N LYS A 205 15.68 17.55 -18.73
CA LYS A 205 15.07 16.67 -19.71
C LYS A 205 14.06 15.71 -19.07
N ILE A 206 14.37 15.16 -17.90
CA ILE A 206 13.43 14.34 -17.11
C ILE A 206 12.17 15.16 -16.76
N ALA A 207 12.32 16.44 -16.42
CA ALA A 207 11.22 17.33 -16.10
C ALA A 207 10.20 17.51 -17.25
N GLU A 208 10.64 17.40 -18.50
CA GLU A 208 9.73 17.47 -19.67
C GLU A 208 8.77 16.29 -19.75
N PHE A 209 9.12 15.13 -19.17
CA PHE A 209 8.27 13.94 -19.14
C PHE A 209 7.40 13.84 -17.87
N HIS A 210 7.60 14.74 -16.91
CA HIS A 210 6.88 14.76 -15.61
C HIS A 210 5.95 15.98 -15.47
N SER A 211 5.74 16.75 -16.55
CA SER A 211 4.85 17.91 -16.58
C SER A 211 3.47 17.62 -17.12
#